data_AF-A0A5Q3L426-F1
#
_entry.id   AF-A0A5Q3L426-F1
#
_cell.length_a   1.000
_cell.length_b   1.000
_cell.length_c   1.000
_cell.angle_alpha   90.00
_cell.angle_beta   90.00
_cell.angle_gamma   90.00
#
_symmetry.space_group_name_H-M   'P 1'
#
loop_
_entity.id
_entity.type
_entity.pdbx_description
1 polymer ?
#
loop_
_entity_poly.entity_id
_entity_poly.type
_entity_poly.pdbx_seq_one_letter_code
_entity_poly.pdbx_strand_id
1 'polypeptide(L)'
;MSTTSHEPGMEPTKISMLRRVSGTPEQVFDAWLCSDQLPKWWGPRSQGKDFKTLKVESELRPDGPFQINLRSPQGEDYVLAGVYQELTRPERLLFSIGMRNETGELERSRNVTVDFTPSEDQTLVEVLVEGYEDRTSRDEEIEGWNDCLDRLVLYFASHSATQVDDDKAEIRELIADWSDALEKKDLDRLLANYDSESLLFDAIPPYKTRGGENIRKLWEACLPYFPEKFKSEHRYLEITVDGDVAYVHGLHHFLADPPDHPCGQTWMRITVCYRRKEGKWMVAHEHVSIPFNPMTGQAFYIPNPDVVEAPDYSDCQDS
;
A
#
# COMPACT_ATOMS: atom_id res chain seq x y z
N MET A 1 48.97 -30.60 -7.88
CA MET A 1 47.64 -31.18 -7.62
C MET A 1 46.94 -30.25 -6.64
N SER A 2 46.12 -29.32 -7.15
CA SER A 2 45.27 -28.48 -6.32
C SER A 2 43.85 -29.03 -6.45
N THR A 3 43.35 -29.54 -5.32
CA THR A 3 41.97 -29.96 -5.14
C THR A 3 41.06 -28.75 -5.16
N THR A 4 40.22 -28.65 -6.19
CA THR A 4 39.12 -27.69 -6.27
C THR A 4 38.05 -28.09 -5.26
N SER A 5 37.82 -27.22 -4.28
CA SER A 5 36.73 -27.29 -3.30
C SER A 5 35.38 -27.24 -3.99
N HIS A 6 34.56 -28.28 -3.80
CA HIS A 6 33.14 -28.34 -4.17
C HIS A 6 32.33 -27.37 -3.28
N GLU A 7 31.55 -26.48 -3.89
CA GLU A 7 30.44 -25.79 -3.23
C GLU A 7 29.31 -26.78 -2.89
N PRO A 8 28.47 -26.52 -1.87
CA PRO A 8 27.46 -27.46 -1.42
C PRO A 8 26.24 -27.51 -2.35
N GLY A 9 25.97 -28.69 -2.91
CA GLY A 9 24.66 -29.36 -2.74
C GLY A 9 23.44 -28.91 -3.55
N MET A 10 23.56 -28.34 -4.75
CA MET A 10 22.38 -28.15 -5.60
C MET A 10 22.03 -29.47 -6.30
N GLU A 11 20.97 -30.15 -5.85
CA GLU A 11 20.59 -31.47 -6.39
C GLU A 11 20.34 -31.41 -7.90
N PRO A 12 20.87 -32.37 -8.67
CA PRO A 12 20.88 -32.30 -10.13
C PRO A 12 19.48 -32.28 -10.77
N THR A 13 18.43 -32.57 -10.01
CA THR A 13 17.09 -32.87 -10.51
C THR A 13 16.01 -31.86 -10.08
N LYS A 14 16.36 -30.78 -9.36
CA LYS A 14 15.38 -29.79 -8.85
C LYS A 14 15.90 -28.36 -8.80
N ILE A 15 14.99 -27.39 -8.93
CA ILE A 15 15.22 -25.96 -8.71
C ILE A 15 14.40 -25.52 -7.49
N SER A 16 15.02 -24.79 -6.56
CA SER A 16 14.32 -24.17 -5.44
C SER A 16 14.60 -22.67 -5.43
N MET A 17 13.54 -21.86 -5.31
CA MET A 17 13.60 -20.40 -5.32
C MET A 17 12.72 -19.85 -4.21
N LEU A 18 13.14 -18.70 -3.68
CA LEU A 18 12.46 -17.97 -2.62
C LEU A 18 12.30 -16.51 -3.06
N ARG A 19 11.11 -15.93 -2.86
CA ARG A 19 10.86 -14.49 -3.03
C ARG A 19 10.01 -13.95 -1.89
N ARG A 20 10.22 -12.68 -1.56
CA ARG A 20 9.29 -11.88 -0.75
C ARG A 20 8.46 -11.01 -1.69
N VAL A 21 7.15 -11.04 -1.54
CA VAL A 21 6.21 -10.33 -2.43
C VAL A 21 5.30 -9.43 -1.57
N SER A 22 5.19 -8.15 -1.93
CA SER A 22 4.35 -7.17 -1.22
C SER A 22 2.86 -7.41 -1.49
N GLY A 23 2.23 -8.27 -0.69
CA GLY A 23 0.82 -8.61 -0.76
C GLY A 23 0.46 -9.72 0.24
N THR A 24 -0.82 -9.85 0.55
CA THR A 24 -1.33 -10.95 1.39
C THR A 24 -1.21 -12.30 0.67
N PRO A 25 -1.10 -13.44 1.39
CA PRO A 25 -1.02 -14.76 0.76
C PRO A 25 -2.16 -15.02 -0.21
N GLU A 26 -3.37 -14.58 0.12
CA GLU A 26 -4.55 -14.66 -0.76
C GLU A 26 -4.35 -13.93 -2.08
N GLN A 27 -3.88 -12.67 -2.03
CA GLN A 27 -3.64 -11.88 -3.24
C GLN A 27 -2.54 -12.49 -4.10
N VAL A 28 -1.45 -12.94 -3.47
CA VAL A 28 -0.31 -13.52 -4.19
C VAL A 28 -0.69 -14.87 -4.78
N PHE A 29 -1.40 -15.73 -4.05
CA PHE A 29 -1.97 -16.99 -4.55
C PHE A 29 -2.88 -16.77 -5.76
N ASP A 30 -3.83 -15.83 -5.65
CA ASP A 30 -4.78 -15.53 -6.74
C ASP A 30 -4.07 -15.02 -8.00
N ALA A 31 -2.92 -14.34 -7.87
CA ALA A 31 -2.14 -13.86 -9.00
C ALA A 31 -1.56 -14.99 -9.88
N TRP A 32 -1.39 -16.20 -9.34
CA TRP A 32 -0.97 -17.40 -10.08
C TRP A 32 -2.10 -18.05 -10.89
N LEU A 33 -3.36 -17.76 -10.55
CA LEU A 33 -4.53 -18.45 -11.11
C LEU A 33 -5.42 -17.53 -11.96
N CYS A 34 -5.43 -16.24 -11.65
CA CYS A 34 -6.29 -15.27 -12.30
C CYS A 34 -5.82 -14.98 -13.73
N SER A 35 -6.69 -15.25 -14.70
CA SER A 35 -6.44 -15.01 -16.13
C SER A 35 -6.18 -13.54 -16.47
N ASP A 36 -6.58 -12.62 -15.61
CA ASP A 36 -6.36 -11.18 -15.79
C ASP A 36 -5.06 -10.69 -15.13
N GLN A 37 -4.57 -11.39 -14.11
CA GLN A 37 -3.34 -11.01 -13.39
C GLN A 37 -2.10 -11.72 -13.92
N LEU A 38 -2.19 -13.03 -14.17
CA LEU A 38 -1.07 -13.84 -14.66
C LEU A 38 -0.40 -13.21 -15.90
N PRO A 39 -1.14 -12.68 -16.90
CA PRO A 39 -0.50 -12.08 -18.06
C PRO A 39 0.35 -10.83 -17.80
N LYS A 40 0.13 -10.16 -16.66
CA LYS A 40 0.82 -8.93 -16.29
C LYS A 40 2.26 -9.17 -15.81
N TRP A 41 2.56 -10.40 -15.37
CA TRP A 41 3.86 -10.71 -14.76
C TRP A 41 4.48 -12.02 -15.25
N TRP A 42 3.70 -13.00 -15.71
CA TRP A 42 4.21 -14.29 -16.15
C TRP A 42 4.94 -14.21 -17.50
N GLY A 43 6.09 -14.89 -17.57
CA GLY A 43 6.90 -15.06 -18.77
C GLY A 43 8.37 -14.70 -18.52
N PRO A 44 9.33 -15.50 -19.02
CA PRO A 44 10.74 -15.21 -18.84
C PRO A 44 11.17 -13.98 -19.66
N ARG A 45 12.42 -13.57 -19.54
CA ARG A 45 13.04 -12.63 -20.48
C ARG A 45 13.94 -13.38 -21.45
N SER A 46 14.14 -12.80 -22.63
CA SER A 46 15.18 -13.21 -23.57
C SER A 46 15.89 -11.97 -24.09
N GLN A 47 17.21 -11.94 -23.92
CA GLN A 47 18.06 -10.81 -24.28
C GLN A 47 17.56 -9.47 -23.69
N GLY A 48 17.13 -9.51 -22.42
CA GLY A 48 16.65 -8.34 -21.68
C GLY A 48 15.27 -7.83 -22.10
N LYS A 49 14.52 -8.58 -22.92
CA LYS A 49 13.13 -8.24 -23.31
C LYS A 49 12.16 -9.30 -22.81
N ASP A 50 10.99 -8.84 -22.37
CA ASP A 50 9.95 -9.68 -21.79
C ASP A 50 9.22 -10.53 -22.83
N PHE A 51 8.98 -11.80 -22.51
CA PHE A 51 7.90 -12.55 -23.14
C PHE A 51 6.55 -11.94 -22.76
N LYS A 52 5.60 -11.98 -23.69
CA LYS A 52 4.22 -11.55 -23.48
C LYS A 52 3.32 -12.75 -23.34
N THR A 53 2.61 -12.84 -22.21
CA THR A 53 1.48 -13.76 -22.08
C THR A 53 0.28 -13.19 -22.83
N LEU A 54 -0.19 -13.92 -23.82
CA LEU A 54 -1.28 -13.50 -24.72
C LEU A 54 -2.65 -13.96 -24.23
N LYS A 55 -2.72 -15.18 -23.71
CA LYS A 55 -3.97 -15.82 -23.30
C LYS A 55 -3.69 -16.86 -22.23
N VAL A 56 -4.59 -16.93 -21.24
CA VAL A 56 -4.58 -17.94 -20.18
C VAL A 56 -5.97 -18.58 -20.17
N GLU A 57 -6.01 -19.90 -20.25
CA GLU A 57 -7.22 -20.70 -20.13
C GLU A 57 -7.00 -21.75 -19.04
N SER A 58 -7.91 -21.85 -18.09
CA SER A 58 -7.74 -22.74 -16.93
C SER A 58 -9.07 -23.24 -16.38
N GLU A 59 -9.06 -24.49 -15.92
CA GLU A 59 -10.12 -25.04 -15.06
C GLU A 59 -9.60 -25.13 -13.62
N LEU A 60 -10.02 -24.19 -12.76
CA LEU A 60 -9.49 -24.06 -11.39
C LEU A 60 -10.07 -25.11 -10.43
N ARG A 61 -9.60 -26.35 -10.57
CA ARG A 61 -9.91 -27.50 -9.72
C ARG A 61 -8.77 -28.53 -9.79
N PRO A 62 -8.62 -29.42 -8.80
CA PRO A 62 -7.75 -30.59 -8.96
C PRO A 62 -8.08 -31.37 -10.24
N ASP A 63 -7.02 -31.81 -10.92
CA ASP A 63 -7.00 -32.41 -12.27
C ASP A 63 -7.57 -31.51 -13.38
N GLY A 64 -7.77 -30.22 -13.10
CA GLY A 64 -8.21 -29.25 -14.09
C GLY A 64 -7.06 -28.84 -15.02
N PRO A 65 -7.25 -28.89 -16.35
CA PRO A 65 -6.21 -28.48 -17.28
C PRO A 65 -6.05 -26.95 -17.33
N PHE A 66 -4.87 -26.51 -17.72
CA PHE A 66 -4.62 -25.12 -18.09
C PHE A 66 -3.72 -25.01 -19.32
N GLN A 67 -3.77 -23.84 -19.96
CA GLN A 67 -2.93 -23.46 -21.09
C GLN A 67 -2.57 -21.97 -21.00
N ILE A 68 -1.30 -21.66 -21.28
CA ILE A 68 -0.75 -20.30 -21.32
C ILE A 68 -0.07 -20.11 -22.67
N ASN A 69 -0.60 -19.18 -23.48
CA ASN A 69 0.00 -18.81 -24.75
C ASN A 69 0.98 -17.64 -24.53
N LEU A 70 2.23 -17.84 -24.92
CA LEU A 70 3.31 -16.87 -24.80
C LEU A 70 3.79 -16.42 -26.17
N ARG A 71 4.27 -15.19 -26.27
CA ARG A 71 4.99 -14.66 -27.43
C ARG A 71 6.36 -14.15 -27.01
N SER A 72 7.41 -14.61 -27.68
CA SER A 72 8.77 -14.12 -27.46
C SER A 72 8.94 -12.68 -27.95
N PRO A 73 9.98 -11.97 -27.49
CA PRO A 73 10.35 -10.67 -28.04
C PRO A 73 10.60 -10.66 -29.55
N GLN A 74 10.94 -11.82 -30.13
CA GLN A 74 11.18 -12.02 -31.56
C GLN A 74 9.89 -12.30 -32.34
N GLY A 75 8.75 -12.50 -31.65
CA GLY A 75 7.44 -12.71 -32.25
C GLY A 75 7.05 -14.18 -32.43
N GLU A 76 7.82 -15.11 -31.87
CA GLU A 76 7.51 -16.55 -31.92
C GLU A 76 6.52 -16.92 -30.81
N ASP A 77 5.54 -17.76 -31.15
CA ASP A 77 4.48 -18.20 -30.23
C ASP A 77 4.82 -19.56 -29.61
N TYR A 78 4.56 -19.66 -28.31
CA TYR A 78 4.78 -20.86 -27.50
C TYR A 78 3.52 -21.17 -26.70
N VAL A 79 3.27 -22.46 -26.45
CA VAL A 79 2.11 -22.91 -25.69
C VAL A 79 2.58 -23.75 -24.52
N LEU A 80 2.51 -23.19 -23.31
CA LEU A 80 2.67 -23.94 -22.09
C LEU A 80 1.32 -24.55 -21.71
N ALA A 81 1.32 -25.79 -21.22
CA ALA A 81 0.12 -26.44 -20.72
C ALA A 81 0.44 -27.42 -19.59
N GLY A 82 -0.59 -27.79 -18.84
CA GLY A 82 -0.46 -28.73 -17.73
C GLY A 82 -1.77 -28.95 -16.99
N VAL A 83 -1.68 -29.51 -15.79
CA VAL A 83 -2.83 -29.76 -14.90
C VAL A 83 -2.55 -29.25 -13.49
N TYR A 84 -3.56 -28.69 -12.84
CA TYR A 84 -3.52 -28.43 -11.40
C TYR A 84 -3.66 -29.74 -10.64
N GLN A 85 -2.70 -30.04 -9.79
CA GLN A 85 -2.69 -31.25 -8.95
C GLN A 85 -3.20 -30.92 -7.53
N GLU A 86 -2.86 -29.74 -7.00
CA GLU A 86 -3.34 -29.24 -5.70
C GLU A 86 -3.66 -27.74 -5.77
N LEU A 87 -4.77 -27.34 -5.13
CA LEU A 87 -5.23 -25.96 -5.01
C LEU A 87 -5.72 -25.71 -3.57
N THR A 88 -4.80 -25.42 -2.66
CA THR A 88 -5.09 -25.18 -1.24
C THR A 88 -4.94 -23.69 -0.96
N ARG A 89 -5.99 -22.90 -1.18
CA ARG A 89 -5.94 -21.43 -1.00
C ARG A 89 -5.90 -21.04 0.49
N PRO A 90 -5.05 -20.08 0.92
CA PRO A 90 -3.99 -19.42 0.15
C PRO A 90 -2.62 -20.12 0.23
N GLU A 91 -2.53 -21.27 0.89
CA GLU A 91 -1.28 -21.87 1.38
C GLU A 91 -0.40 -22.52 0.30
N ARG A 92 -0.99 -23.24 -0.67
CA ARG A 92 -0.23 -24.09 -1.59
C ARG A 92 -0.90 -24.30 -2.94
N LEU A 93 -0.09 -24.23 -3.99
CA LEU A 93 -0.42 -24.55 -5.37
C LEU A 93 0.56 -25.62 -5.89
N LEU A 94 0.05 -26.72 -6.43
CA LEU A 94 0.87 -27.73 -7.12
C LEU A 94 0.30 -27.97 -8.51
N PHE A 95 1.14 -27.90 -9.54
CA PHE A 95 0.74 -28.16 -10.92
C PHE A 95 1.87 -28.78 -11.75
N SER A 96 1.50 -29.48 -12.80
CA SER A 96 2.46 -29.82 -13.85
C SER A 96 2.50 -28.72 -14.90
N ILE A 97 3.66 -28.49 -15.52
CA ILE A 97 3.79 -27.56 -16.65
C ILE A 97 4.80 -28.09 -17.67
N GLY A 98 4.46 -28.03 -18.95
CA GLY A 98 5.35 -28.40 -20.05
C GLY A 98 5.05 -27.57 -21.30
N MET A 99 5.90 -27.71 -22.31
CA MET A 99 5.74 -27.02 -23.59
C MET A 99 5.05 -27.95 -24.60
N ARG A 100 4.04 -27.46 -25.33
CA ARG A 100 3.50 -28.20 -26.46
C ARG A 100 4.45 -28.12 -27.65
N ASN A 101 4.73 -29.26 -28.28
CA ASN A 101 5.45 -29.33 -29.54
C ASN A 101 4.50 -29.13 -30.74
N GLU A 102 5.04 -29.23 -31.97
CA GLU A 102 4.29 -29.04 -33.21
C GLU A 102 3.15 -30.06 -33.42
N THR A 103 3.27 -31.26 -32.83
CA THR A 103 2.21 -32.29 -32.89
C THR A 103 1.15 -32.12 -31.80
N GLY A 104 1.35 -31.15 -30.89
CA GLY A 104 0.47 -30.84 -29.77
C GLY A 104 0.74 -31.65 -28.50
N GLU A 105 1.75 -32.53 -28.50
CA GLU A 105 2.17 -33.31 -27.35
C GLU A 105 2.93 -32.45 -26.34
N LEU A 106 2.78 -32.76 -25.05
CA LEU A 106 3.48 -32.08 -23.97
C LEU A 106 4.88 -32.65 -23.80
N GLU A 107 5.88 -31.82 -24.05
CA GLU A 107 7.28 -32.13 -23.82
C GLU A 107 7.80 -31.48 -22.53
N ARG A 108 8.82 -32.10 -21.94
CA ARG A 108 9.59 -31.54 -20.81
C ARG A 108 8.70 -31.10 -19.64
N SER A 109 7.72 -31.93 -19.29
CA SER A 109 6.81 -31.62 -18.17
C SER A 109 7.57 -31.62 -16.83
N ARG A 110 7.36 -30.56 -16.04
CA ARG A 110 7.87 -30.37 -14.67
C ARG A 110 6.72 -30.37 -13.69
N ASN A 111 6.97 -30.80 -12.46
CA ASN A 111 6.06 -30.52 -11.35
C ASN A 111 6.54 -29.28 -10.61
N VAL A 112 5.62 -28.34 -10.35
CA VAL A 112 5.91 -27.06 -9.71
C VAL A 112 5.05 -26.95 -8.46
N THR A 113 5.69 -26.92 -7.30
CA THR A 113 5.06 -26.60 -6.01
C THR A 113 5.33 -25.14 -5.70
N VAL A 114 4.29 -24.40 -5.32
CA VAL A 114 4.38 -23.03 -4.84
C VAL A 114 3.73 -22.96 -3.46
N ASP A 115 4.52 -22.61 -2.46
CA ASP A 115 4.10 -22.43 -1.07
C ASP A 115 4.05 -20.93 -0.73
N PHE A 116 2.98 -20.51 -0.06
CA PHE A 116 2.75 -19.13 0.34
C PHE A 116 2.66 -19.04 1.86
N THR A 117 3.65 -18.40 2.47
CA THR A 117 3.70 -18.22 3.92
C THR A 117 3.59 -16.73 4.28
N PRO A 118 2.68 -16.32 5.17
CA PRO A 118 2.65 -14.94 5.68
C PRO A 118 4.00 -14.56 6.32
N SER A 119 4.51 -13.38 5.99
CA SER A 119 5.73 -12.81 6.58
C SER A 119 5.55 -11.31 6.78
N GLU A 120 5.17 -10.90 7.99
CA GLU A 120 4.86 -9.50 8.32
C GLU A 120 3.75 -8.93 7.42
N ASP A 121 4.03 -7.87 6.66
CA ASP A 121 3.16 -7.23 5.66
C ASP A 121 3.35 -7.82 4.24
N GLN A 122 4.13 -8.89 4.11
CA GLN A 122 4.48 -9.54 2.85
C GLN A 122 4.11 -11.03 2.86
N THR A 123 4.25 -11.66 1.69
CA THR A 123 4.18 -13.11 1.52
C THR A 123 5.54 -13.66 1.10
N LEU A 124 5.99 -14.70 1.79
CA LEU A 124 7.11 -15.51 1.37
C LEU A 124 6.60 -16.56 0.36
N VAL A 125 7.13 -16.53 -0.86
CA VAL A 125 6.78 -17.44 -1.95
C VAL A 125 7.96 -18.39 -2.18
N GLU A 126 7.75 -19.66 -1.87
CA GLU A 126 8.69 -20.75 -2.12
C GLU A 126 8.26 -21.52 -3.36
N VAL A 127 9.14 -21.61 -4.36
CA VAL A 127 8.89 -22.36 -5.60
C VAL A 127 9.87 -23.51 -5.68
N LEU A 128 9.34 -24.72 -5.80
CA LEU A 128 10.09 -25.95 -6.04
C LEU A 128 9.69 -26.52 -7.41
N VAL A 129 10.66 -26.66 -8.31
CA VAL A 129 10.48 -27.26 -9.64
C VAL A 129 11.22 -28.57 -9.70
N GLU A 130 10.52 -29.64 -10.04
CA GLU A 130 11.02 -31.02 -10.08
C GLU A 130 10.76 -31.68 -11.43
N GLY A 131 11.48 -32.76 -11.71
CA GLY A 131 11.33 -33.55 -12.93
C GLY A 131 12.43 -33.30 -13.97
N TYR A 132 13.62 -32.84 -13.55
CA TYR A 132 14.80 -32.78 -14.41
C TYR A 132 15.55 -34.11 -14.41
N GLU A 133 16.02 -34.53 -15.59
CA GLU A 133 16.80 -35.77 -15.77
C GLU A 133 18.27 -35.56 -15.46
N ASP A 134 18.78 -34.35 -15.72
CA ASP A 134 20.16 -33.98 -15.55
C ASP A 134 20.34 -32.51 -15.18
N ARG A 135 21.55 -32.17 -14.75
CA ARG A 135 21.93 -30.82 -14.35
C ARG A 135 21.88 -29.80 -15.48
N THR A 136 22.19 -30.20 -16.72
CA THR A 136 22.27 -29.28 -17.86
C THR A 136 20.88 -28.73 -18.18
N SER A 137 19.89 -29.61 -18.34
CA SER A 137 18.49 -29.24 -18.58
C SER A 137 17.90 -28.41 -17.45
N ARG A 138 18.28 -28.71 -16.19
CA ARG A 138 17.92 -27.90 -15.02
C ARG A 138 18.48 -26.48 -15.14
N ASP A 139 19.79 -26.36 -15.39
CA ASP A 139 20.50 -25.08 -15.38
C ASP A 139 20.01 -24.14 -16.49
N GLU A 140 19.53 -24.68 -17.62
CA GLU A 140 18.91 -23.93 -18.72
C GLU A 140 17.59 -23.23 -18.35
N GLU A 141 16.82 -23.77 -17.38
CA GLU A 141 15.52 -23.20 -16.99
C GLU A 141 15.61 -22.24 -15.78
N ILE A 142 16.73 -22.24 -15.04
CA ILE A 142 16.92 -21.42 -13.83
C ILE A 142 16.73 -19.93 -14.12
N GLU A 143 17.32 -19.41 -15.19
CA GLU A 143 17.22 -17.97 -15.53
C GLU A 143 15.77 -17.58 -15.84
N GLY A 144 15.08 -18.40 -16.65
CA GLY A 144 13.68 -18.15 -17.02
C GLY A 144 12.73 -18.16 -15.82
N TRP A 145 12.92 -19.07 -14.86
CA TRP A 145 12.13 -19.08 -13.63
C TRP A 145 12.42 -17.87 -12.74
N ASN A 146 13.69 -17.48 -12.59
CA ASN A 146 14.04 -16.28 -11.84
C ASN A 146 13.41 -15.03 -12.46
N ASP A 147 13.45 -14.89 -13.79
CA ASP A 147 12.80 -13.78 -14.50
C ASP A 147 11.29 -13.71 -14.21
N CYS A 148 10.59 -14.84 -14.28
CA CYS A 148 9.15 -14.90 -13.97
C CYS A 148 8.87 -14.42 -12.54
N LEU A 149 9.65 -14.89 -11.56
CA LEU A 149 9.44 -14.56 -10.15
C LEU A 149 9.87 -13.13 -9.81
N ASP A 150 10.90 -12.59 -10.46
CA ASP A 150 11.28 -11.18 -10.29
C ASP A 150 10.20 -10.24 -10.86
N ARG A 151 9.55 -10.65 -11.96
CA ARG A 151 8.40 -9.91 -12.51
C ARG A 151 7.17 -9.97 -11.59
N LEU A 152 6.93 -11.09 -10.89
CA LEU A 152 5.89 -11.17 -9.85
C LEU A 152 6.15 -10.14 -8.74
N VAL A 153 7.38 -10.06 -8.25
CA VAL A 153 7.78 -9.08 -7.21
C VAL A 153 7.53 -7.64 -7.71
N LEU A 154 7.96 -7.32 -8.93
CA LEU A 154 7.76 -5.98 -9.51
C LEU A 154 6.28 -5.64 -9.75
N TYR A 155 5.48 -6.62 -10.16
CA TYR A 155 4.04 -6.47 -10.33
C TYR A 155 3.38 -6.02 -9.03
N PHE A 156 3.65 -6.71 -7.92
CA PHE A 156 3.09 -6.33 -6.62
C PHE A 156 3.66 -5.01 -6.07
N ALA A 157 4.96 -4.75 -6.25
CA ALA A 157 5.56 -3.49 -5.83
C ALA A 157 4.94 -2.27 -6.55
N SER A 158 4.70 -2.38 -7.86
CA SER A 158 4.08 -1.30 -8.65
C SER A 158 2.60 -1.08 -8.32
N HIS A 159 1.85 -2.15 -8.05
CA HIS A 159 0.44 -2.03 -7.64
C HIS A 159 0.32 -1.42 -6.24
N SER A 160 1.19 -1.81 -5.31
CA SER A 160 1.25 -1.21 -3.97
C SER A 160 1.56 0.30 -4.04
N ALA A 161 2.54 0.70 -4.85
CA ALA A 161 2.87 2.13 -5.02
C ALA A 161 1.71 2.93 -5.63
N THR A 162 1.03 2.38 -6.64
CA THR A 162 -0.13 3.02 -7.27
C THR A 162 -1.28 3.20 -6.27
N GLN A 163 -1.58 2.15 -5.49
CA GLN A 163 -2.61 2.21 -4.45
C GLN A 163 -2.31 3.29 -3.40
N VAL A 164 -1.04 3.42 -2.97
CA VAL A 164 -0.63 4.47 -2.04
C VAL A 164 -0.87 5.88 -2.61
N ASP A 165 -0.61 6.08 -3.90
CA ASP A 165 -0.84 7.38 -4.54
C ASP A 165 -2.35 7.69 -4.68
N ASP A 166 -3.15 6.70 -5.04
CA ASP A 166 -4.63 6.81 -5.09
C ASP A 166 -5.21 7.10 -3.70
N ASP A 167 -4.74 6.40 -2.67
CA ASP A 167 -5.15 6.63 -1.28
C ASP A 167 -4.77 8.04 -0.80
N LYS A 168 -3.57 8.51 -1.13
CA LYS A 168 -3.18 9.90 -0.84
C LYS A 168 -4.07 10.90 -1.57
N ALA A 169 -4.54 10.60 -2.79
CA ALA A 169 -5.48 11.45 -3.51
C ALA A 169 -6.84 11.48 -2.81
N GLU A 170 -7.38 10.33 -2.43
CA GLU A 170 -8.64 10.22 -1.68
C GLU A 170 -8.58 11.00 -0.35
N ILE A 171 -7.48 10.89 0.40
CA ILE A 171 -7.29 11.66 1.65
C ILE A 171 -7.25 13.17 1.38
N ARG A 172 -6.66 13.64 0.26
CA ARG A 172 -6.70 15.07 -0.11
C ARG A 172 -8.12 15.54 -0.42
N GLU A 173 -8.91 14.71 -1.09
CA GLU A 173 -10.32 14.99 -1.35
C GLU A 173 -11.13 15.09 -0.05
N LEU A 174 -10.88 14.19 0.91
CA LEU A 174 -11.51 14.26 2.24
C LEU A 174 -11.16 15.54 3.00
N ILE A 175 -9.89 15.98 2.95
CA ILE A 175 -9.47 17.25 3.58
C ILE A 175 -10.16 18.45 2.90
N ALA A 176 -10.26 18.43 1.57
CA ALA A 176 -10.93 19.49 0.82
C ALA A 176 -12.44 19.52 1.11
N ASP A 177 -13.10 18.35 1.21
CA ASP A 177 -14.50 18.24 1.56
C ASP A 177 -14.77 18.71 2.99
N TRP A 178 -13.92 18.31 3.94
CA TRP A 178 -13.99 18.76 5.34
C TRP A 178 -13.84 20.28 5.44
N SER A 179 -12.92 20.87 4.67
CA SER A 179 -12.72 22.33 4.58
C SER A 179 -13.97 23.04 4.07
N ASP A 180 -14.55 22.55 2.97
CA ASP A 180 -15.79 23.11 2.40
C ASP A 180 -16.98 22.96 3.35
N ALA A 181 -17.10 21.82 4.04
CA ALA A 181 -18.13 21.58 5.04
C ALA A 181 -18.01 22.55 6.22
N LEU A 182 -16.79 22.76 6.72
CA LEU A 182 -16.49 23.69 7.80
C LEU A 182 -16.87 25.13 7.42
N GLU A 183 -16.46 25.58 6.24
CA GLU A 183 -16.76 26.92 5.72
C GLU A 183 -18.25 27.16 5.52
N LYS A 184 -19.01 26.11 5.20
CA LYS A 184 -20.48 26.14 5.09
C LYS A 184 -21.19 25.90 6.42
N LYS A 185 -20.45 25.63 7.50
CA LYS A 185 -20.97 25.21 8.80
C LYS A 185 -21.91 23.99 8.70
N ASP A 186 -21.62 23.10 7.75
CA ASP A 186 -22.38 21.87 7.50
C ASP A 186 -21.88 20.77 8.44
N LEU A 187 -22.54 20.66 9.60
CA LEU A 187 -22.17 19.73 10.65
C LEU A 187 -22.31 18.26 10.22
N ASP A 188 -23.21 17.94 9.29
CA ASP A 188 -23.39 16.55 8.85
C ASP A 188 -22.25 16.10 7.95
N ARG A 189 -21.82 16.93 7.01
CA ARG A 189 -20.65 16.64 6.17
C ARG A 189 -19.35 16.67 6.98
N LEU A 190 -19.18 17.65 7.86
CA LEU A 190 -17.97 17.79 8.69
C LEU A 190 -17.67 16.52 9.51
N LEU A 191 -18.73 15.84 9.98
CA LEU A 191 -18.63 14.67 10.85
C LEU A 191 -18.87 13.34 10.11
N ALA A 192 -19.14 13.36 8.80
CA ALA A 192 -19.52 12.17 8.02
C ALA A 192 -18.45 11.07 8.03
N ASN A 193 -17.17 11.47 8.13
CA ASN A 193 -16.03 10.58 8.10
C ASN A 193 -15.37 10.39 9.48
N TYR A 194 -16.00 10.80 10.59
CA TYR A 194 -15.49 10.47 11.92
C TYR A 194 -15.90 9.05 12.31
N ASP A 195 -14.95 8.29 12.84
CA ASP A 195 -15.21 7.00 13.44
C ASP A 195 -16.07 7.14 14.71
N SER A 196 -16.88 6.12 15.03
CA SER A 196 -17.67 6.13 16.27
C SER A 196 -16.78 6.21 17.52
N GLU A 197 -15.54 5.71 17.44
CA GLU A 197 -14.54 5.71 18.51
C GLU A 197 -13.47 6.81 18.36
N SER A 198 -13.65 7.79 17.46
CA SER A 198 -12.68 8.85 17.23
C SER A 198 -12.23 9.54 18.52
N LEU A 199 -10.96 9.92 18.57
CA LEU A 199 -10.39 10.68 19.67
C LEU A 199 -9.87 12.03 19.16
N LEU A 200 -10.40 13.12 19.70
CA LEU A 200 -9.95 14.47 19.41
C LEU A 200 -9.20 15.04 20.62
N PHE A 201 -7.97 15.52 20.38
CA PHE A 201 -7.28 16.48 21.24
C PHE A 201 -7.36 17.85 20.60
N ASP A 202 -8.23 18.72 21.13
CA ASP A 202 -8.47 20.03 20.55
C ASP A 202 -7.54 21.10 21.16
N ALA A 203 -7.33 22.19 20.42
CA ALA A 203 -6.59 23.36 20.88
C ALA A 203 -7.37 24.15 21.93
N ILE A 204 -8.70 23.96 22.01
CA ILE A 204 -9.58 24.58 23.00
C ILE A 204 -10.16 23.55 23.98
N PRO A 205 -10.59 23.96 25.19
CA PRO A 205 -11.23 23.05 26.13
C PRO A 205 -12.55 22.45 25.62
N PRO A 206 -12.87 21.19 25.94
CA PRO A 206 -12.04 20.25 26.71
C PRO A 206 -10.85 19.72 25.90
N TYR A 207 -9.69 19.55 26.56
CA TYR A 207 -8.45 19.07 25.91
C TYR A 207 -8.57 17.68 25.24
N LYS A 208 -9.65 16.93 25.53
CA LYS A 208 -9.89 15.59 25.01
C LYS A 208 -11.39 15.33 24.89
N THR A 209 -11.79 14.87 23.71
CA THR A 209 -13.16 14.43 23.40
C THR A 209 -13.10 13.07 22.72
N ARG A 210 -13.87 12.10 23.22
CA ARG A 210 -13.94 10.74 22.67
C ARG A 210 -15.33 10.44 22.14
N GLY A 211 -15.37 9.84 20.95
CA GLY A 211 -16.54 9.34 20.27
C GLY A 211 -17.18 10.37 19.34
N GLY A 212 -17.59 9.92 18.15
CA GLY A 212 -18.10 10.80 17.08
C GLY A 212 -19.28 11.68 17.51
N GLU A 213 -20.19 11.18 18.36
CA GLU A 213 -21.31 11.96 18.88
C GLU A 213 -20.88 13.10 19.81
N ASN A 214 -19.86 12.89 20.63
CA ASN A 214 -19.36 13.93 21.53
C ASN A 214 -18.54 14.97 20.76
N ILE A 215 -17.78 14.55 19.74
CA ILE A 215 -17.07 15.46 18.84
C ILE A 215 -18.08 16.30 18.04
N ARG A 216 -19.19 15.71 17.59
CA ARG A 216 -20.30 16.45 16.95
C ARG A 216 -20.85 17.55 17.86
N LYS A 217 -21.14 17.24 19.13
CA LYS A 217 -21.62 18.24 20.10
C LYS A 217 -20.60 19.36 20.33
N LEU A 218 -19.31 19.04 20.33
CA LEU A 218 -18.25 20.03 20.45
C LEU A 218 -18.26 21.00 19.26
N TRP A 219 -18.29 20.48 18.03
CA TRP A 219 -18.39 21.31 16.82
C TRP A 219 -19.67 22.14 16.80
N GLU A 220 -20.82 21.54 17.12
CA GLU A 220 -22.11 22.24 17.21
C GLU A 220 -22.06 23.43 18.18
N ALA A 221 -21.40 23.26 19.33
CA ALA A 221 -21.21 24.33 20.30
C ALA A 221 -20.18 25.38 19.85
N CYS A 222 -19.21 25.01 19.01
CA CYS A 222 -18.12 25.87 18.57
C CYS A 222 -18.50 26.76 17.37
N LEU A 223 -19.24 26.23 16.39
CA LEU A 223 -19.60 26.92 15.13
C LEU A 223 -20.28 28.30 15.29
N PRO A 224 -21.11 28.56 16.32
CA PRO A 224 -21.67 29.90 16.55
C PRO A 224 -20.64 30.99 16.86
N TYR A 225 -19.43 30.62 17.31
CA TYR A 225 -18.35 31.57 17.60
C TYR A 225 -17.47 31.90 16.38
N PHE A 226 -17.69 31.24 15.24
CA PHE A 226 -17.06 31.61 13.97
C PHE A 226 -17.81 32.77 13.31
N PRO A 227 -17.11 33.63 12.54
CA PRO A 227 -17.75 34.69 11.77
C PRO A 227 -18.75 34.11 10.75
N GLU A 228 -19.59 34.96 10.18
CA GLU A 228 -20.56 34.54 9.16
C GLU A 228 -19.85 33.95 7.93
N LYS A 229 -18.73 34.56 7.54
CA LYS A 229 -17.91 34.13 6.40
C LYS A 229 -16.47 33.93 6.83
N PHE A 230 -15.90 32.79 6.45
CA PHE A 230 -14.49 32.50 6.59
C PHE A 230 -14.09 31.43 5.59
N LYS A 231 -12.79 31.33 5.33
CA LYS A 231 -12.16 30.25 4.57
C LYS A 231 -11.16 29.52 5.45
N SER A 232 -10.79 28.33 5.04
CA SER A 232 -9.68 27.58 5.62
C SER A 232 -8.53 27.49 4.62
N GLU A 233 -7.32 27.56 5.13
CA GLU A 233 -6.12 27.32 4.35
C GLU A 233 -5.14 26.41 5.11
N HIS A 234 -4.31 25.72 4.34
CA HIS A 234 -3.34 24.76 4.87
C HIS A 234 -1.94 25.02 4.33
N ARG A 235 -0.92 24.76 5.14
CA ARG A 235 0.50 24.83 4.77
C ARG A 235 1.22 23.59 5.25
N TYR A 236 2.23 23.16 4.48
CA TYR A 236 3.09 22.04 4.84
C TYR A 236 2.30 20.75 5.16
N LEU A 237 1.20 20.52 4.44
CA LEU A 237 0.44 19.26 4.56
C LEU A 237 1.26 18.12 3.95
N GLU A 238 1.61 17.17 4.79
CA GLU A 238 2.23 15.91 4.40
C GLU A 238 1.27 14.76 4.70
N ILE A 239 1.19 13.79 3.78
CA ILE A 239 0.29 12.65 3.86
C ILE A 239 1.12 11.38 3.73
N THR A 240 1.01 10.52 4.71
CA THR A 240 1.59 9.17 4.73
C THR A 240 0.48 8.14 4.78
N VAL A 241 0.61 7.10 3.95
CA VAL A 241 -0.32 5.96 3.90
C VAL A 241 0.50 4.69 4.01
N ASP A 242 0.04 3.76 4.82
CA ASP A 242 0.58 2.41 4.96
C ASP A 242 -0.58 1.44 5.21
N GLY A 243 -0.91 0.65 4.17
CA GLY A 243 -2.07 -0.25 4.16
C GLY A 243 -3.38 0.46 4.52
N ASP A 244 -4.01 0.05 5.62
CA ASP A 244 -5.29 0.59 6.10
C ASP A 244 -5.15 1.74 7.10
N VAL A 245 -3.97 2.34 7.23
CA VAL A 245 -3.71 3.49 8.10
C VAL A 245 -3.11 4.63 7.29
N ALA A 246 -3.57 5.84 7.57
CA ALA A 246 -2.94 7.05 7.05
C ALA A 246 -2.82 8.10 8.15
N TYR A 247 -1.85 8.99 8.03
CA TYR A 247 -1.81 10.20 8.85
C TYR A 247 -1.41 11.39 8.01
N VAL A 248 -1.93 12.53 8.43
CA VAL A 248 -1.72 13.83 7.82
C VAL A 248 -1.25 14.77 8.91
N HIS A 249 -0.21 15.56 8.65
CA HIS A 249 0.15 16.66 9.53
C HIS A 249 0.51 17.92 8.73
N GLY A 250 0.36 19.07 9.38
CA GLY A 250 0.72 20.35 8.80
C GLY A 250 0.18 21.51 9.63
N LEU A 251 -0.01 22.64 8.98
CA LEU A 251 -0.58 23.84 9.59
C LEU A 251 -1.93 24.16 8.96
N HIS A 252 -2.87 24.61 9.79
CA HIS A 252 -4.20 25.07 9.42
C HIS A 252 -4.38 26.52 9.87
N HIS A 253 -5.09 27.32 9.07
CA HIS A 253 -5.42 28.70 9.41
C HIS A 253 -6.79 29.10 8.87
N PHE A 254 -7.46 29.98 9.63
CA PHE A 254 -8.74 30.55 9.24
C PHE A 254 -8.54 31.93 8.61
N LEU A 255 -9.06 32.10 7.40
CA LEU A 255 -9.18 33.39 6.74
C LEU A 255 -10.55 33.98 7.06
N ALA A 256 -10.62 34.78 8.12
CA ALA A 256 -11.88 35.36 8.60
C ALA A 256 -12.33 36.59 7.79
N ASP A 257 -13.65 36.79 7.69
CA ASP A 257 -14.28 38.02 7.22
C ASP A 257 -15.34 38.46 8.25
N PRO A 258 -15.09 39.54 9.04
CA PRO A 258 -13.99 40.49 8.91
C PRO A 258 -12.63 39.93 9.39
N PRO A 259 -11.50 40.48 8.89
CA PRO A 259 -10.16 39.92 9.11
C PRO A 259 -9.61 40.07 10.53
N ASP A 260 -10.23 40.90 11.37
CA ASP A 260 -9.86 41.10 12.77
C ASP A 260 -10.47 40.06 13.73
N HIS A 261 -11.29 39.15 13.21
CA HIS A 261 -11.89 38.08 14.02
C HIS A 261 -10.81 37.20 14.69
N PRO A 262 -10.93 36.88 15.99
CA PRO A 262 -9.90 36.15 16.73
C PRO A 262 -9.49 34.79 16.17
N CYS A 263 -10.38 34.10 15.44
CA CYS A 263 -10.07 32.79 14.84
C CYS A 263 -8.94 32.84 13.80
N GLY A 264 -8.73 33.97 13.14
CA GLY A 264 -7.71 34.15 12.10
C GLY A 264 -6.40 34.76 12.60
N GLN A 265 -6.14 34.75 13.91
CA GLN A 265 -4.95 35.42 14.47
C GLN A 265 -3.70 34.53 14.54
N THR A 266 -3.85 33.22 14.38
CA THR A 266 -2.73 32.27 14.48
C THR A 266 -2.93 31.06 13.61
N TRP A 267 -1.85 30.57 13.01
CA TRP A 267 -1.78 29.22 12.48
C TRP A 267 -1.85 28.20 13.64
N MET A 268 -2.48 27.06 13.39
CA MET A 268 -2.57 25.92 14.29
C MET A 268 -1.87 24.72 13.68
N ARG A 269 -1.26 23.88 14.52
CA ARG A 269 -0.66 22.62 14.09
C ARG A 269 -1.73 21.56 14.15
N ILE A 270 -1.85 20.78 13.08
CA ILE A 270 -2.81 19.69 12.99
C ILE A 270 -2.12 18.37 12.71
N THR A 271 -2.63 17.31 13.33
CA THR A 271 -2.38 15.93 12.94
C THR A 271 -3.71 15.19 12.88
N VAL A 272 -4.03 14.57 11.75
CA VAL A 272 -5.24 13.77 11.55
C VAL A 272 -4.82 12.38 11.12
N CYS A 273 -5.22 11.36 11.89
CA CYS A 273 -4.99 9.96 11.57
C CYS A 273 -6.28 9.33 11.07
N TYR A 274 -6.19 8.65 9.94
CA TYR A 274 -7.27 7.92 9.30
C TYR A 274 -7.03 6.41 9.43
N ARG A 275 -8.13 5.66 9.48
CA ARG A 275 -8.12 4.21 9.37
C ARG A 275 -9.18 3.79 8.36
N ARG A 276 -8.82 2.90 7.44
CA ARG A 276 -9.80 2.32 6.51
C ARG A 276 -10.68 1.33 7.26
N LYS A 277 -12.00 1.47 7.13
CA LYS A 277 -13.02 0.53 7.61
C LYS A 277 -14.04 0.31 6.52
N GLU A 278 -14.30 -0.95 6.20
CA GLU A 278 -15.28 -1.34 5.16
C GLU A 278 -15.05 -0.60 3.82
N GLY A 279 -13.76 -0.44 3.45
CA GLY A 279 -13.36 0.23 2.22
C GLY A 279 -13.36 1.76 2.25
N LYS A 280 -13.68 2.40 3.38
CA LYS A 280 -13.73 3.87 3.53
C LYS A 280 -12.74 4.38 4.55
N TRP A 281 -12.10 5.51 4.28
CA TRP A 281 -11.26 6.19 5.27
C TRP A 281 -12.11 6.92 6.32
N MET A 282 -11.84 6.61 7.58
CA MET A 282 -12.48 7.20 8.75
C MET A 282 -11.43 7.90 9.63
N VAL A 283 -11.70 9.11 10.09
CA VAL A 283 -10.88 9.83 11.07
C VAL A 283 -10.88 9.04 12.38
N ALA A 284 -9.75 8.45 12.73
CA ALA A 284 -9.57 7.70 13.96
C ALA A 284 -9.05 8.60 15.10
N HIS A 285 -8.21 9.57 14.77
CA HIS A 285 -7.65 10.52 15.72
C HIS A 285 -7.42 11.88 15.08
N GLU A 286 -7.64 12.95 15.84
CA GLU A 286 -7.29 14.30 15.47
C GLU A 286 -6.61 15.01 16.65
N HIS A 287 -5.58 15.79 16.35
CA HIS A 287 -4.88 16.62 17.31
C HIS A 287 -4.66 18.01 16.72
N VAL A 288 -5.24 19.02 17.34
CA VAL A 288 -5.09 20.43 17.01
C VAL A 288 -4.39 21.13 18.18
N SER A 289 -3.45 22.01 17.89
CA SER A 289 -2.73 22.70 18.95
C SER A 289 -2.05 23.99 18.51
N ILE A 290 -1.82 24.85 19.49
CA ILE A 290 -0.93 26.02 19.40
C ILE A 290 0.22 25.84 20.41
N PRO A 291 1.44 26.31 20.09
CA PRO A 291 2.51 26.32 21.07
C PRO A 291 2.20 27.28 22.22
N PHE A 292 2.94 27.16 23.33
CA PHE A 292 2.86 28.10 24.45
C PHE A 292 4.26 28.43 24.96
N ASN A 293 4.41 29.58 25.58
CA ASN A 293 5.64 29.96 26.26
C ASN A 293 5.68 29.24 27.64
N PRO A 294 6.65 28.36 27.89
CA PRO A 294 6.73 27.60 29.14
C PRO A 294 6.98 28.45 30.39
N MET A 295 7.53 29.66 30.24
CA MET A 295 7.82 30.55 31.37
C MET A 295 6.61 31.37 31.80
N THR A 296 5.74 31.73 30.86
CA THR A 296 4.55 32.55 31.14
C THR A 296 3.24 31.76 31.13
N GLY A 297 3.25 30.54 30.57
CA GLY A 297 2.06 29.73 30.33
C GLY A 297 1.13 30.27 29.25
N GLN A 298 1.52 31.35 28.54
CA GLN A 298 0.69 31.98 27.52
C GLN A 298 0.82 31.26 26.18
N ALA A 299 -0.28 31.17 25.44
CA ALA A 299 -0.26 30.71 24.05
C ALA A 299 0.69 31.57 23.20
N PHE A 300 1.45 30.90 22.34
CA PHE A 300 2.38 31.54 21.41
C PHE A 300 1.76 31.50 20.01
N TYR A 301 1.35 32.66 19.51
CA TYR A 301 0.69 32.77 18.21
C TYR A 301 1.72 32.66 17.09
N ILE A 302 1.32 32.02 16.01
CA ILE A 302 2.10 31.83 14.79
C ILE A 302 1.46 32.72 13.72
N PRO A 303 1.84 33.99 13.58
CA PRO A 303 1.25 34.89 12.58
C PRO A 303 1.78 34.63 11.17
N ASN A 304 3.02 34.14 11.06
CA ASN A 304 3.66 33.79 9.80
C ASN A 304 4.31 32.40 9.90
N PRO A 305 3.82 31.38 9.17
CA PRO A 305 4.32 30.02 9.27
C PRO A 305 5.68 29.82 8.58
N ASP A 306 6.14 30.78 7.79
CA ASP A 306 7.42 30.72 7.07
C ASP A 306 8.58 31.27 7.92
N VAL A 307 8.28 31.88 9.07
CA VAL A 307 9.28 32.38 10.03
C VAL A 307 9.24 31.50 11.28
N VAL A 308 10.34 30.80 11.54
CA VAL A 308 10.50 30.01 12.76
C VAL A 308 10.89 30.95 13.90
N GLU A 309 9.89 31.56 14.52
CA GLU A 309 10.08 32.38 15.71
C GLU A 309 10.22 31.49 16.95
N ALA A 310 11.22 31.79 17.78
CA ALA A 310 11.40 31.17 19.09
C ALA A 310 11.36 32.29 20.14
N PRO A 311 10.64 32.10 21.27
CA PRO A 311 10.72 33.05 22.37
C PRO A 311 12.17 33.17 22.85
N ASP A 312 12.59 34.40 23.15
CA ASP A 312 13.86 34.61 23.83
C ASP A 312 13.69 34.22 25.31
N TYR A 313 14.43 33.20 25.73
CA TYR A 313 14.43 32.69 27.10
C TYR A 313 15.63 33.18 27.93
N SER A 314 16.47 34.06 27.37
CA SER A 314 17.72 34.50 28.01
C SER A 314 17.52 35.24 29.34
N ASP A 315 16.42 35.99 29.48
CA ASP A 315 16.07 36.70 30.73
C ASP A 315 15.65 35.77 31.89
N CYS A 316 15.54 34.46 31.65
CA CYS A 316 15.18 33.48 32.68
C CYS A 316 16.39 32.84 33.40
N GLN A 317 17.62 33.26 33.08
CA GLN A 317 18.84 32.75 33.74
C GLN A 317 19.17 33.45 35.07
N ASP A 318 18.49 34.56 35.40
CA ASP A 318 18.78 35.39 36.58
C ASP A 318 17.71 35.33 37.70
N SER A 319 16.78 34.36 37.67
CA SER A 319 15.72 34.20 38.68
C SER A 319 15.92 33.02 39.63
#